data_AF-A0A383CVU8-F1
#
_entry.id   AF-A0A383CVU8-F1
#
_cell.length_a   1.000
_cell.length_b   1.000
_cell.length_c   1.000
_cell.angle_alpha   90.00
_cell.angle_beta   90.00
_cell.angle_gamma   90.00
#
_symmetry.space_group_name_H-M   'P 1'
#
loop_
_entity.id
_entity.type
_entity.pdbx_description
1 polymer ?
#
loop_
_entity_poly.entity_id
_entity_poly.type
_entity_poly.pdbx_seq_one_letter_code
_entity_poly.pdbx_strand_id
1 'polypeptide(L)' 'MSVGATNNTASADDLQAIKKLGEGRATLKSEIAKVIIGQEHVVDDLLTAIFSRGHCLMIGVPGLA' A
#
# COMPACT_ATOMS: atom_id res chain seq x y z
N MET A 1 8.33 -45.65 -9.06
CA MET A 1 9.17 -45.22 -7.93
C MET A 1 9.07 -43.70 -7.82
N SER A 2 8.74 -43.24 -6.62
CA SER A 2 8.40 -41.87 -6.22
C SER A 2 9.62 -41.10 -5.74
N VAL A 3 9.76 -39.85 -6.16
CA VAL A 3 10.36 -38.72 -5.42
C VAL A 3 9.69 -37.46 -6.00
N GLY A 4 9.06 -36.53 -5.31
CA GLY A 4 8.81 -36.25 -3.89
C GLY A 4 8.08 -34.88 -3.86
N ALA A 5 7.11 -34.71 -2.97
CA ALA A 5 6.19 -33.58 -2.94
C ALA A 5 6.76 -32.28 -2.30
N THR A 6 6.12 -31.15 -2.60
CA THR A 6 5.89 -29.94 -1.75
C THR A 6 7.05 -29.10 -1.23
N ASN A 7 7.04 -27.80 -1.58
CA ASN A 7 7.38 -26.61 -0.77
C ASN A 7 7.05 -25.36 -1.64
N ASN A 8 6.26 -24.35 -1.28
CA ASN A 8 5.82 -23.84 0.01
C ASN A 8 4.65 -22.86 -0.26
N THR A 9 3.49 -23.08 0.35
CA THR A 9 2.45 -22.06 0.52
C THR A 9 3.05 -20.90 1.31
N ALA A 10 2.85 -19.64 0.89
CA ALA A 10 3.35 -18.43 1.57
C ALA A 10 3.41 -18.63 3.10
N SER A 11 4.59 -18.43 3.70
CA SER A 11 4.79 -18.72 5.11
C SER A 11 3.79 -17.93 5.97
N ALA A 12 3.40 -18.46 7.13
CA ALA A 12 2.45 -17.77 8.01
C ALA A 12 2.91 -16.34 8.34
N ASP A 13 4.22 -16.14 8.44
CA ASP A 13 4.86 -14.84 8.70
C ASP A 13 4.73 -13.88 7.50
N ASP A 14 4.93 -14.37 6.27
CA ASP A 14 4.72 -13.56 5.04
C ASP A 14 3.25 -13.12 4.93
N LEU A 15 2.33 -14.03 5.22
CA LEU A 15 0.90 -13.75 5.21
C LEU A 15 0.52 -12.68 6.25
N GLN A 16 1.13 -12.75 7.44
CA GLN A 16 0.91 -11.79 8.51
C GLN A 16 1.51 -10.41 8.16
N ALA A 17 2.70 -10.38 7.56
CA ALA A 17 3.34 -9.14 7.12
C ALA A 17 2.50 -8.42 6.06
N ILE A 18 1.95 -9.17 5.08
CA ILE A 18 1.06 -8.61 4.05
C ILE A 18 -0.22 -8.05 4.67
N LYS A 19 -0.84 -8.76 5.63
CA LYS A 19 -2.03 -8.25 6.33
C LYS A 19 -1.74 -6.95 7.07
N LYS A 20 -0.65 -6.90 7.84
CA LYS A 20 -0.23 -5.71 8.58
C LYS A 20 0.01 -4.52 7.65
N LEU A 21 0.62 -4.75 6.49
CA LEU A 21 0.81 -3.72 5.47
C LEU A 21 -0.52 -3.23 4.89
N GLY A 22 -1.45 -4.14 4.59
CA GLY A 22 -2.79 -3.80 4.11
C GLY A 22 -3.61 -2.99 5.11
N GLU A 23 -3.59 -3.38 6.38
CA GLU A 23 -4.23 -2.65 7.47
C GLU A 23 -3.63 -1.25 7.62
N GLY A 24 -2.29 -1.15 7.66
CA GLY A 24 -1.60 0.13 7.70
C GLY A 24 -1.98 1.03 6.54
N ARG A 25 -1.96 0.51 5.30
CA ARG A 25 -2.40 1.25 4.10
C ARG A 25 -3.83 1.78 4.27
N ALA A 26 -4.76 0.96 4.73
CA ALA A 26 -6.15 1.35 4.90
C ALA A 26 -6.30 2.48 5.93
N THR A 27 -5.62 2.38 7.08
CA THR A 27 -5.60 3.43 8.11
C THR A 27 -5.03 4.74 7.60
N LEU A 28 -3.87 4.71 6.92
CA LEU A 28 -3.30 5.93 6.35
C LEU A 28 -4.23 6.57 5.32
N LYS A 29 -4.85 5.76 4.44
CA LYS A 29 -5.79 6.27 3.43
C LYS A 29 -7.01 6.93 4.08
N SER A 30 -7.56 6.35 5.16
CA SER A 30 -8.71 6.96 5.84
C SER A 30 -8.38 8.29 6.50
N GLU A 31 -7.18 8.43 7.07
CA GLU A 31 -6.73 9.70 7.67
C GLU A 31 -6.53 10.78 6.62
N ILE A 32 -5.92 10.44 5.49
CA ILE A 32 -5.69 11.38 4.38
C ILE A 32 -7.02 11.84 3.75
N ALA A 33 -7.99 10.93 3.61
CA ALA A 33 -9.30 11.23 3.03
C ALA A 33 -10.12 12.26 3.83
N LYS A 34 -9.76 12.54 5.10
CA LYS A 34 -10.42 13.59 5.90
C LYS A 34 -10.10 15.00 5.40
N VAL A 35 -9.00 15.16 4.67
CA VAL A 35 -8.49 16.47 4.20
C VAL A 35 -8.42 16.52 2.68
N ILE A 36 -8.05 15.42 2.02
CA ILE A 36 -7.91 15.33 0.57
C ILE A 36 -9.14 14.63 -0.01
N ILE A 37 -9.98 15.37 -0.74
CA ILE A 37 -11.24 14.88 -1.31
C ILE A 37 -11.08 14.68 -2.83
N GLY A 38 -11.53 13.54 -3.36
CA GLY A 38 -11.58 13.27 -4.80
C GLY A 38 -10.25 12.98 -5.47
N GLN A 39 -9.19 12.69 -4.69
CA GLN A 39 -7.86 12.37 -5.19
C GLN A 39 -7.37 10.99 -4.71
N GLU A 40 -8.25 9.99 -4.72
CA GLU A 40 -7.97 8.64 -4.23
C GLU A 40 -6.78 7.98 -4.94
N HIS A 41 -6.69 8.15 -6.26
CA HIS A 41 -5.60 7.59 -7.07
C HIS A 41 -4.24 8.19 -6.70
N VAL A 42 -4.17 9.52 -6.51
CA VAL A 42 -2.93 10.21 -6.13
C VAL A 42 -2.44 9.76 -4.76
N VAL A 43 -3.38 9.57 -3.82
CA VAL A 43 -3.06 9.03 -2.49
C VAL A 43 -2.52 7.60 -2.58
N ASP A 44 -3.10 6.75 -3.45
CA ASP A 44 -2.62 5.38 -3.65
C ASP A 44 -1.20 5.35 -4.26
N ASP A 45 -0.89 6.24 -5.21
CA ASP A 45 0.43 6.34 -5.81
C ASP A 45 1.48 6.87 -4.82
N LEU A 46 1.11 7.86 -3.99
CA LEU A 46 1.95 8.36 -2.90
C LEU A 46 2.30 7.25 -1.90
N LEU A 47 1.30 6.47 -1.45
CA LEU A 47 1.52 5.36 -0.53
C LEU A 47 2.40 4.27 -1.17
N THR A 48 2.22 4.02 -2.47
CA THR A 48 3.07 3.09 -3.24
C THR A 48 4.51 3.56 -3.28
N ALA A 49 4.76 4.86 -3.53
CA ALA A 49 6.10 5.44 -3.51
C ALA A 49 6.76 5.30 -2.12
N ILE A 50 6.01 5.56 -1.04
CA ILE A 50 6.53 5.44 0.33
C ILE A 50 6.91 3.99 0.66
N PHE A 51 6.01 3.02 0.38
CA PHE A 51 6.27 1.62 0.70
C PHE A 51 7.37 0.99 -0.16
N SER A 52 7.54 1.45 -1.39
CA SER A 52 8.63 1.04 -2.28
C SER A 52 9.96 1.76 -1.99
N ARG A 53 9.99 2.70 -1.02
CA ARG A 53 11.13 3.59 -0.73
C ARG A 53 11.53 4.43 -1.94
N GLY A 54 10.59 4.72 -2.83
CA GLY A 54 10.74 5.61 -3.97
C GLY A 54 10.50 7.07 -3.59
N HIS A 55 10.41 7.91 -4.60
CA HIS A 55 10.14 9.34 -4.46
C HIS A 55 8.99 9.73 -5.38
N CYS A 56 8.13 10.61 -4.90
CA CYS A 56 7.09 11.23 -5.71
C CYS A 56 7.11 12.74 -5.49
N LEU A 57 6.80 13.50 -6.54
CA LEU A 57 6.62 14.94 -6.47
C LEU A 57 5.14 15.23 -6.69
N MET A 58 4.51 15.87 -5.71
CA MET A 58 3.12 16.31 -5.81
C MET A 58 3.09 17.79 -6.16
N ILE A 59 2.48 18.12 -7.30
CA ILE A 59 2.30 19.51 -7.74
C ILE A 59 0.81 19.77 -7.81
N GLY A 60 0.36 20.82 -7.13
CA GLY A 60 -1.00 21.32 -7.21
C GLY A 60 -0.99 22.82 -7.49
N VAL A 61 -2.05 23.32 -8.13
CA VAL A 61 -2.28 24.76 -8.24
C VAL A 61 -3.04 25.24 -7.00
N PRO A 62 -2.60 26.32 -6.34
CA PRO A 62 -3.28 26.83 -5.15
C PRO A 62 -4.69 27.31 -5.52
N GLY A 63 -5.72 26.82 -4.82
CA GLY A 63 -7.10 27.29 -4.95
C GLY A 63 -8.07 26.41 -5.75
N LEU A 64 -7.65 25.22 -6.20
CA LEU A 64 -8.59 24.19 -6.68
C LEU A 64 -8.99 23.28 -5.52
N ALA A 65 -10.04 23.68 -4.80
CA ALA A 65 -10.78 22.83 -3.87
C ALA A 65 -11.96 22.19 -4.60
#